data_AF-A0A7J6QW13-F1
#
_entry.id   AF-A0A7J6QW13-F1
#
_cell.length_a   1.000
_cell.length_b   1.000
_cell.length_c   1.000
_cell.angle_alpha   90.00
_cell.angle_beta   90.00
_cell.angle_gamma   90.00
#
_symmetry.space_group_name_H-M   'P 1'
#
loop_
_entity.id
_entity.type
_entity.pdbx_description
1 polymer ?
#
loop_
_entity_poly.entity_id
_entity_poly.type
_entity_poly.pdbx_seq_one_letter_code
_entity_poly.pdbx_strand_id
1 'polypeptide(L)'
;MPTPSAENDDATVVEVSIYLQNCYLIPYGFTFNPIFWGCTRQKERSLGIGNMAAKHDLALLQEVWGSYTYNIDDAVGETHEVLEGLSSGSRCNYTDWWHMYWGKTGGLYEAWRKEGPLRKLKWWKMTYRKSVPFTQQGCICTCFQLVEGGVDTGLKLMVANSHYDVLGGSDHRQSNTEDLRTLIRTATEE
;
A
#
# COMPACT_ATOMS: atom_id res chain seq x y z
N MET A 1 -51.67 -5.80 25.01
CA MET A 1 -50.48 -6.54 24.55
C MET A 1 -49.43 -5.52 24.18
N PRO A 2 -48.23 -5.53 24.78
CA PRO A 2 -47.17 -4.61 24.38
C PRO A 2 -46.64 -5.06 23.01
N THR A 3 -46.64 -4.13 22.07
CA THR A 3 -45.97 -4.24 20.76
C THR A 3 -44.48 -4.47 20.98
N PRO A 4 -43.82 -5.35 20.19
CA PRO A 4 -42.37 -5.44 20.22
C PRO A 4 -41.82 -4.11 19.73
N SER A 5 -40.98 -3.49 20.55
CA SER A 5 -40.14 -2.36 20.14
C SER A 5 -39.28 -2.84 18.98
N ALA A 6 -39.37 -2.14 17.85
CA ALA A 6 -38.40 -2.26 16.78
C ALA A 6 -37.03 -1.92 17.38
N GLU A 7 -36.21 -2.94 17.63
CA GLU A 7 -34.77 -2.79 17.67
C GLU A 7 -34.39 -2.28 16.28
N ASN A 8 -34.22 -0.96 16.17
CA ASN A 8 -33.41 -0.39 15.11
C ASN A 8 -31.99 -0.87 15.40
N ASP A 9 -31.63 -2.01 14.79
CA ASP A 9 -30.25 -2.34 14.48
C ASP A 9 -29.75 -1.26 13.51
N ASP A 10 -29.39 -0.08 14.05
CA ASP A 10 -28.51 0.86 13.37
C ASP A 10 -27.16 0.16 13.27
N ALA A 11 -27.00 -0.65 12.22
CA ALA A 11 -25.72 -1.23 11.87
C ALA A 11 -24.73 -0.08 11.75
N THR A 12 -23.74 -0.04 12.64
CA THR A 12 -22.62 0.91 12.58
C THR A 12 -22.01 0.90 11.17
N VAL A 13 -22.19 2.00 10.44
CA VAL A 13 -21.61 2.18 9.11
C VAL A 13 -20.28 2.90 9.27
N VAL A 14 -19.18 2.15 9.13
CA VAL A 14 -17.84 2.75 9.03
C VAL A 14 -17.48 2.90 7.55
N GLU A 15 -17.43 4.13 7.07
CA GLU A 15 -16.96 4.43 5.71
C GLU A 15 -15.42 4.49 5.69
N VAL A 16 -14.81 3.82 4.71
CA VAL A 16 -13.36 3.82 4.50
C VAL A 16 -13.09 4.17 3.04
N SER A 17 -12.35 5.25 2.81
CA SER A 17 -11.90 5.65 1.48
C SER A 17 -10.51 5.08 1.18
N ILE A 18 -10.37 4.35 0.06
CA ILE A 18 -9.13 3.69 -0.34
C ILE A 18 -8.64 4.27 -1.68
N TYR A 19 -7.40 4.74 -1.70
CA TYR A 19 -6.71 5.17 -2.91
C TYR A 19 -5.68 4.12 -3.33
N LEU A 20 -5.89 3.53 -4.51
CA LEU A 20 -5.02 2.52 -5.09
C LEU A 20 -4.38 3.06 -6.37
N GLN A 21 -3.05 3.08 -6.46
CA GLN A 21 -2.37 3.51 -7.68
C GLN A 21 -1.00 2.87 -7.89
N ASN A 22 -0.79 2.29 -9.07
CA ASN A 22 0.55 2.08 -9.61
C ASN A 22 1.13 3.45 -10.03
N CYS A 23 2.21 3.84 -9.37
CA CYS A 23 2.74 5.20 -9.37
C CYS A 23 3.80 5.44 -10.44
N TYR A 24 4.40 4.38 -10.98
CA TYR A 24 5.46 4.45 -11.98
C TYR A 24 6.62 5.40 -11.57
N LEU A 25 6.99 5.40 -10.28
CA LEU A 25 8.07 6.22 -9.71
C LEU A 25 9.40 5.48 -9.83
N ILE A 26 9.78 5.17 -11.06
CA ILE A 26 10.99 4.43 -11.40
C ILE A 26 12.25 5.26 -11.08
N PRO A 27 13.38 4.65 -10.67
CA PRO A 27 14.56 5.40 -10.28
C PRO A 27 15.09 6.29 -11.41
N TYR A 28 15.61 7.47 -11.08
CA TYR A 28 16.04 8.49 -12.06
C TYR A 28 17.04 7.97 -13.10
N GLY A 29 17.90 7.01 -12.75
CA GLY A 29 18.83 6.38 -13.71
C GLY A 29 18.14 5.56 -14.81
N PHE A 30 16.88 5.16 -14.61
CA PHE A 30 16.08 4.35 -15.54
C PHE A 30 14.95 5.14 -16.19
N THR A 31 14.79 6.45 -15.89
CA THR A 31 13.72 7.30 -16.47
C THR A 31 13.94 7.64 -17.94
N PHE A 32 15.14 7.42 -18.46
CA PHE A 32 15.48 7.57 -19.88
C PHE A 32 15.62 6.19 -20.53
N ASN A 33 14.48 5.55 -20.80
CA ASN A 33 14.46 4.35 -21.63
C ASN A 33 13.45 4.54 -22.77
N PRO A 34 13.86 4.39 -24.05
CA PRO A 34 12.97 4.56 -25.21
C PRO A 34 11.78 3.58 -25.24
N ILE A 35 11.83 2.48 -24.48
CA ILE A 35 10.75 1.49 -24.32
C ILE A 35 9.72 1.93 -23.26
N PHE A 36 10.17 2.69 -22.28
CA PHE A 36 9.41 3.06 -21.08
C PHE A 36 9.22 4.56 -21.10
N TRP A 37 8.17 5.00 -21.82
CA TRP A 37 7.51 6.30 -21.79
C TRP A 37 8.32 7.40 -21.10
N GLY A 38 8.85 8.36 -21.89
CA GLY A 38 9.67 9.49 -21.42
C GLY A 38 9.08 10.20 -20.20
N CYS A 39 9.38 9.65 -19.02
CA CYS A 39 8.75 10.03 -17.78
C CYS A 39 9.62 11.10 -17.13
N THR A 40 9.62 12.28 -17.75
CA THR A 40 10.50 13.38 -17.37
C THR A 40 10.01 14.17 -16.15
N ARG A 41 8.76 13.96 -15.74
CA ARG A 41 8.08 14.70 -14.66
C ARG A 41 7.79 13.85 -13.41
N GLN A 42 8.77 13.06 -12.97
CA GLN A 42 8.65 12.21 -11.78
C GLN A 42 8.33 13.02 -10.51
N LYS A 43 8.90 14.23 -10.39
CA LYS A 43 8.70 15.12 -9.25
C LYS A 43 7.25 15.61 -9.16
N GLU A 44 6.70 16.12 -10.25
CA GLU A 44 5.32 16.61 -10.30
C GLU A 44 4.32 15.47 -10.07
N ARG A 45 4.63 14.28 -10.60
CA ARG A 45 3.80 13.10 -10.38
C ARG A 45 3.80 12.68 -8.91
N SER A 46 4.97 12.59 -8.27
CA SER A 46 5.01 12.17 -6.87
C SER A 46 4.30 13.16 -5.94
N LEU A 47 4.35 14.47 -6.24
CA LEU A 47 3.53 15.48 -5.55
C LEU A 47 2.04 15.25 -5.75
N GLY A 48 1.59 15.01 -6.99
CA GLY A 48 0.18 14.73 -7.28
C GLY A 48 -0.32 13.47 -6.58
N ILE A 49 0.48 12.40 -6.60
CA ILE A 49 0.19 11.14 -5.90
C ILE A 49 0.09 11.38 -4.39
N GLY A 50 1.07 12.07 -3.79
CA GLY A 50 1.05 12.39 -2.36
C GLY A 50 -0.19 13.18 -1.95
N ASN A 51 -0.56 14.19 -2.73
CA ASN A 51 -1.77 14.98 -2.51
C ASN A 51 -3.06 14.17 -2.64
N MET A 52 -3.10 13.14 -3.49
CA MET A 52 -4.25 12.25 -3.61
C MET A 52 -4.28 11.24 -2.45
N ALA A 53 -3.13 10.68 -2.09
CA ALA A 53 -3.00 9.78 -0.94
C ALA A 53 -3.49 10.45 0.35
N ALA A 54 -3.07 11.71 0.60
CA ALA A 54 -3.44 12.46 1.80
C ALA A 54 -4.95 12.75 1.94
N LYS A 55 -5.74 12.59 0.87
CA LYS A 55 -7.20 12.82 0.89
C LYS A 55 -8.02 11.61 1.29
N HIS A 56 -7.42 10.42 1.33
CA HIS A 56 -8.11 9.17 1.60
C HIS A 56 -7.76 8.65 3.00
N ASP A 57 -8.42 7.59 3.45
CA ASP A 57 -8.14 6.96 4.75
C ASP A 57 -7.02 5.93 4.65
N LEU A 58 -6.90 5.30 3.48
CA LEU A 58 -5.87 4.32 3.16
C LEU A 58 -5.32 4.56 1.76
N ALA A 59 -4.01 4.67 1.65
CA ALA A 59 -3.29 4.74 0.38
C ALA A 59 -2.48 3.47 0.16
N LEU A 60 -2.72 2.81 -0.98
CA LEU A 60 -2.06 1.58 -1.42
C LEU A 60 -1.38 1.86 -2.75
N LEU A 61 -0.06 1.98 -2.75
CA LEU A 61 0.68 2.36 -3.96
C LEU A 61 1.63 1.25 -4.40
N GLN A 62 1.81 1.14 -5.71
CA GLN A 62 2.78 0.22 -6.34
C GLN A 62 3.79 1.02 -7.18
N GLU A 63 4.93 0.40 -7.51
CA GLU A 63 6.04 1.03 -8.25
C GLU A 63 6.57 2.33 -7.63
N VAL A 64 6.59 2.39 -6.30
CA VAL A 64 7.27 3.44 -5.54
C VAL A 64 8.75 3.07 -5.40
N TRP A 65 9.52 3.17 -6.49
CA TRP A 65 10.91 2.68 -6.57
C TRP A 65 11.99 3.75 -6.28
N GLY A 66 11.63 4.85 -5.61
CA GLY A 66 12.61 5.78 -5.03
C GLY A 66 12.79 7.11 -5.75
N SER A 67 12.12 7.35 -6.88
CA SER A 67 12.08 8.69 -7.47
C SER A 67 11.12 9.60 -6.71
N TYR A 68 11.66 10.57 -5.98
CA TYR A 68 10.90 11.60 -5.28
C TYR A 68 9.84 11.06 -4.30
N THR A 69 10.06 9.88 -3.72
CA THR A 69 9.16 9.27 -2.74
C THR A 69 8.95 10.14 -1.51
N TYR A 70 9.95 10.95 -1.14
CA TYR A 70 9.82 11.93 -0.06
C TYR A 70 8.68 12.92 -0.26
N ASN A 71 8.27 13.23 -1.50
CA ASN A 71 7.09 14.08 -1.72
C ASN A 71 5.79 13.41 -1.28
N ILE A 72 5.71 12.07 -1.36
CA ILE A 72 4.58 11.30 -0.83
C ILE A 72 4.63 11.37 0.69
N ASP A 73 5.79 11.07 1.29
CA ASP A 73 5.98 11.13 2.74
C ASP A 73 5.69 12.50 3.32
N ASP A 74 6.14 13.58 2.66
CA ASP A 74 5.90 14.96 3.10
C ASP A 74 4.41 15.31 3.01
N ALA A 75 3.70 14.85 1.97
CA ALA A 75 2.27 15.11 1.81
C ALA A 75 1.41 14.38 2.86
N VAL A 76 1.80 13.15 3.24
CA VAL A 76 1.03 12.32 4.18
C VAL A 76 1.52 12.42 5.62
N GLY A 77 2.76 12.88 5.87
CA GLY A 77 3.46 12.70 7.14
C GLY A 77 2.79 13.34 8.37
N GLU A 78 2.03 14.41 8.18
CA GLU A 78 1.25 15.01 9.26
C GLU A 78 0.00 14.19 9.59
N THR A 79 -0.66 13.62 8.58
CA THR A 79 -2.02 13.06 8.69
C THR A 79 -2.08 11.53 8.71
N HIS A 80 -1.04 10.84 8.23
CA HIS A 80 -1.00 9.39 8.07
C HIS A 80 0.19 8.76 8.80
N GLU A 81 0.02 7.51 9.20
CA GLU A 81 1.12 6.60 9.50
C GLU A 81 1.49 5.84 8.23
N VAL A 82 2.79 5.73 7.97
CA VAL A 82 3.34 4.94 6.88
C VAL A 82 3.76 3.60 7.44
N LEU A 83 3.47 2.51 6.73
CA LEU A 83 3.87 1.18 7.17
C LEU A 83 5.39 1.13 7.38
N GLU A 84 5.81 0.48 8.46
CA GLU A 84 7.20 0.47 8.89
C GLU A 84 8.13 -0.06 7.79
N GLY A 85 9.20 0.69 7.54
CA GLY A 85 10.14 0.37 6.47
C GLY A 85 9.74 0.82 5.06
N LEU A 86 8.56 1.45 4.86
CA LEU A 86 8.12 1.93 3.53
C LEU A 86 8.35 3.42 3.28
N SER A 87 8.83 4.16 4.28
CA SER A 87 9.18 5.58 4.14
C SER A 87 10.58 5.77 3.54
N SER A 88 10.76 6.87 2.80
CA SER A 88 12.03 7.36 2.28
C SER A 88 12.96 7.78 3.42
N GLY A 89 13.74 6.81 3.92
CA GLY A 89 14.63 7.03 5.06
C GLY A 89 15.76 8.05 4.81
N SER A 90 16.07 8.39 3.55
CA SER A 90 17.23 9.24 3.22
C SER A 90 16.87 10.58 2.57
N ARG A 91 15.61 10.80 2.17
CA ARG A 91 15.17 11.96 1.35
C ARG A 91 16.09 12.23 0.15
N CYS A 92 16.76 11.19 -0.34
CA CYS A 92 17.79 11.26 -1.36
C CYS A 92 17.47 10.22 -2.43
N ASN A 93 17.10 10.70 -3.61
CA ASN A 93 16.68 9.89 -4.76
C ASN A 93 17.69 8.78 -5.13
N TYR A 94 18.98 8.97 -4.84
CA TYR A 94 20.05 8.02 -5.18
C TYR A 94 20.26 6.91 -4.15
N THR A 95 19.79 7.07 -2.92
CA THR A 95 19.89 6.04 -1.88
C THR A 95 18.53 5.40 -1.61
N ASP A 96 17.43 6.14 -1.80
CA ASP A 96 16.07 5.63 -1.65
C ASP A 96 15.76 4.53 -2.67
N TRP A 97 16.31 4.57 -3.88
CA TRP A 97 16.07 3.51 -4.86
C TRP A 97 16.67 2.17 -4.44
N TRP A 98 17.88 2.14 -3.90
CA TRP A 98 18.49 0.92 -3.37
C TRP A 98 17.64 0.34 -2.24
N HIS A 99 17.13 1.18 -1.35
CA HIS A 99 16.29 0.76 -0.22
C HIS A 99 14.91 0.25 -0.67
N MET A 100 14.26 0.93 -1.61
CA MET A 100 12.88 0.61 -2.04
C MET A 100 12.82 -0.52 -3.08
N TYR A 101 13.77 -0.56 -4.00
CA TYR A 101 13.83 -1.56 -5.07
C TYR A 101 14.44 -2.88 -4.58
N TRP A 102 15.56 -2.81 -3.86
CA TRP A 102 16.37 -3.97 -3.47
C TRP A 102 16.15 -4.43 -2.03
N GLY A 103 15.82 -3.50 -1.13
CA GLY A 103 15.92 -3.72 0.31
C GLY A 103 14.63 -4.13 1.01
N LYS A 104 13.45 -3.63 0.59
CA LYS A 104 12.27 -3.65 1.47
C LYS A 104 10.95 -4.13 0.89
N THR A 105 10.41 -3.61 -0.23
CA THR A 105 9.02 -3.97 -0.64
C THR A 105 8.76 -4.15 -2.12
N GLY A 106 9.79 -4.05 -2.96
CA GLY A 106 9.59 -4.15 -4.41
C GLY A 106 8.72 -3.02 -4.97
N GLY A 107 8.66 -1.87 -4.28
CA GLY A 107 7.88 -0.70 -4.66
C GLY A 107 6.47 -0.64 -4.12
N LEU A 108 6.09 -1.49 -3.17
CA LEU A 108 4.83 -1.30 -2.44
C LEU A 108 4.99 -0.21 -1.38
N TYR A 109 3.97 0.65 -1.28
CA TYR A 109 3.83 1.69 -0.26
C TYR A 109 2.42 1.61 0.31
N GLU A 110 2.31 1.80 1.63
CA GLU A 110 1.06 1.74 2.36
C GLU A 110 1.06 2.79 3.46
N ALA A 111 0.02 3.60 3.52
CA ALA A 111 -0.18 4.60 4.56
C ALA A 111 -1.66 4.73 4.93
N TRP A 112 -1.96 4.92 6.21
CA TRP A 112 -3.34 5.09 6.72
C TRP A 112 -3.44 6.29 7.64
N ARG A 113 -4.61 6.93 7.70
CA ARG A 113 -4.84 8.14 8.50
C ARG A 113 -4.63 7.86 10.00
N LYS A 114 -3.87 8.72 10.69
CA LYS A 114 -3.61 8.64 12.15
C LYS A 114 -4.90 8.75 12.95
N GLU A 115 -5.72 9.73 12.58
CA GLU A 115 -7.03 10.02 13.15
C GLU A 115 -8.09 9.68 12.12
N GLY A 116 -8.39 8.38 11.98
CA GLY A 116 -9.30 7.88 10.95
C GLY A 116 -9.96 6.56 11.35
N PRO A 117 -10.70 5.95 10.42
CA PRO A 117 -11.50 4.74 10.70
C PRO A 117 -10.65 3.48 10.86
N LEU A 118 -9.33 3.55 10.66
CA LEU A 118 -8.43 2.40 10.61
C LEU A 118 -7.36 2.51 11.70
N ARG A 119 -7.30 1.51 12.59
CA ARG A 119 -6.18 1.32 13.51
C ARG A 119 -5.44 0.04 13.17
N LYS A 120 -4.17 0.13 12.78
CA LYS A 120 -3.36 -1.05 12.44
C LYS A 120 -3.26 -1.97 13.65
N LEU A 121 -3.61 -3.24 13.44
CA LEU A 121 -3.39 -4.32 14.41
C LEU A 121 -2.08 -5.05 14.11
N LYS A 122 -1.95 -5.55 12.89
CA LYS A 122 -0.85 -6.42 12.47
C LYS A 122 -0.69 -6.39 10.96
N TRP A 123 0.49 -6.74 10.47
CA TRP A 123 0.75 -6.88 9.05
C TRP A 123 1.69 -8.06 8.77
N TRP A 124 1.64 -8.54 7.55
CA TRP A 124 2.43 -9.65 7.02
C TRP A 124 2.95 -9.26 5.64
N LYS A 125 4.09 -9.83 5.25
CA LYS A 125 4.67 -9.64 3.92
C LYS A 125 5.15 -10.96 3.37
N MET A 126 4.98 -11.12 2.06
CA MET A 126 5.57 -12.21 1.29
C MET A 126 6.20 -11.66 0.02
N THR A 127 7.48 -11.99 -0.19
CA THR A 127 8.14 -11.80 -1.49
C THR A 127 7.73 -12.94 -2.41
N TYR A 128 7.43 -12.64 -3.67
CA TYR A 128 7.00 -13.65 -4.62
C TYR A 128 8.14 -14.57 -5.07
N ARG A 129 7.82 -15.87 -5.21
CA ARG A 129 8.76 -16.89 -5.69
C ARG A 129 9.22 -16.65 -7.13
N LYS A 130 8.32 -16.11 -7.96
CA LYS A 130 8.60 -15.70 -9.34
C LYS A 130 8.36 -14.20 -9.46
N SER A 131 9.42 -13.45 -9.69
CA SER A 131 9.41 -11.99 -9.79
C SER A 131 10.50 -11.52 -10.75
N VAL A 132 10.42 -10.24 -11.15
CA VAL A 132 11.49 -9.61 -11.93
C VAL A 132 12.81 -9.73 -11.15
N PRO A 133 13.91 -10.17 -11.79
CA PRO A 133 15.19 -10.30 -11.13
C PRO A 133 15.58 -9.03 -10.37
N PHE A 134 16.14 -9.22 -9.18
CA PHE A 134 16.65 -8.15 -8.33
C PHE A 134 15.59 -7.21 -7.73
N THR A 135 14.30 -7.52 -7.88
CA THR A 135 13.21 -6.86 -7.15
C THR A 135 12.77 -7.70 -5.96
N GLN A 136 12.31 -7.06 -4.89
CA GLN A 136 11.54 -7.74 -3.84
C GLN A 136 10.03 -7.62 -4.09
N GLN A 137 9.57 -7.79 -5.33
CA GLN A 137 8.14 -7.80 -5.65
C GLN A 137 7.40 -8.86 -4.84
N GLY A 138 6.18 -8.55 -4.42
CA GLY A 138 5.48 -9.37 -3.46
C GLY A 138 4.09 -8.83 -3.14
N CYS A 139 3.65 -9.17 -1.94
CA CYS A 139 2.43 -8.66 -1.35
C CYS A 139 2.61 -8.36 0.14
N ILE A 140 1.84 -7.37 0.58
CA ILE A 140 1.68 -6.97 1.98
C ILE A 140 0.21 -7.20 2.31
N CYS A 141 -0.05 -7.78 3.48
CA CYS A 141 -1.39 -7.87 4.04
C CYS A 141 -1.41 -7.15 5.38
N THR A 142 -2.35 -6.25 5.58
CA THR A 142 -2.49 -5.50 6.83
C THR A 142 -3.90 -5.69 7.38
N CYS A 143 -3.98 -5.99 8.67
CA CYS A 143 -5.21 -6.10 9.42
C CYS A 143 -5.42 -4.84 10.26
N PHE A 144 -6.57 -4.22 10.09
CA PHE A 144 -7.02 -3.03 10.78
C PHE A 144 -8.22 -3.34 11.67
N GLN A 145 -8.24 -2.74 12.86
CA GLN A 145 -9.46 -2.57 13.64
C GLN A 145 -10.22 -1.40 13.04
N LEU A 146 -11.52 -1.58 12.75
CA LEU A 146 -12.40 -0.47 12.38
C LEU A 146 -12.78 0.32 13.64
N VAL A 147 -12.68 1.65 13.53
CA VAL A 147 -12.90 2.60 14.62
C VAL A 147 -13.93 3.63 14.18
N GLU A 148 -14.91 3.91 15.04
CA GLU A 148 -15.91 4.98 14.87
C GLU A 148 -15.87 5.89 16.10
N GLY A 149 -15.65 7.19 15.89
CA GLY A 149 -15.58 8.16 17.00
C GLY A 149 -14.51 7.86 18.06
N GLY A 150 -13.45 7.12 17.69
CA GLY A 150 -12.40 6.67 18.60
C GLY A 150 -12.70 5.34 19.34
N VAL A 151 -13.83 4.70 19.05
CA VAL A 151 -14.26 3.43 19.66
C VAL A 151 -14.22 2.29 18.64
N ASP A 152 -13.77 1.12 19.07
CA ASP A 152 -13.69 -0.07 18.21
C ASP A 152 -15.09 -0.62 17.88
N THR A 153 -15.37 -0.84 16.59
CA THR A 153 -16.69 -1.32 16.13
C THR A 153 -16.85 -2.84 16.16
N GLY A 154 -15.89 -3.56 16.72
CA GLY A 154 -15.84 -5.04 16.71
C GLY A 154 -15.50 -5.65 15.34
N LEU A 155 -15.55 -4.86 14.26
CA LEU A 155 -15.21 -5.27 12.91
C LEU A 155 -13.72 -5.10 12.62
N LYS A 156 -13.17 -5.99 11.79
CA LYS A 156 -11.79 -5.92 11.29
C LYS A 156 -11.78 -5.86 9.78
N LEU A 157 -10.85 -5.09 9.22
CA LEU A 157 -10.60 -4.99 7.79
C LEU A 157 -9.23 -5.56 7.48
N MET A 158 -9.18 -6.57 6.62
CA MET A 158 -7.93 -7.06 6.04
C MET A 158 -7.76 -6.52 4.63
N VAL A 159 -6.61 -5.91 4.37
CA VAL A 159 -6.25 -5.34 3.07
C VAL A 159 -5.01 -6.03 2.56
N ALA A 160 -5.00 -6.43 1.28
CA ALA A 160 -3.82 -6.99 0.63
C ALA A 160 -3.38 -6.07 -0.52
N ASN A 161 -2.18 -5.51 -0.41
CA ASN A 161 -1.52 -4.72 -1.45
C ASN A 161 -0.51 -5.62 -2.19
N SER A 162 -0.61 -5.69 -3.50
CA SER A 162 0.21 -6.59 -4.33
C SER A 162 0.56 -5.94 -5.66
N HIS A 163 1.72 -6.32 -6.21
CA HIS A 163 2.10 -5.99 -7.57
C HIS A 163 2.72 -7.22 -8.25
N TYR A 164 2.03 -7.76 -9.25
CA TYR A 164 2.45 -8.98 -9.95
C TYR A 164 3.57 -8.69 -10.94
N ASP A 165 4.33 -9.72 -11.28
CA ASP A 165 5.34 -9.63 -12.32
C ASP A 165 4.69 -9.40 -13.70
N VAL A 166 5.10 -8.32 -14.37
CA VAL A 166 4.63 -7.93 -15.71
C VAL A 166 5.40 -8.66 -16.82
N LEU A 167 6.63 -9.09 -16.55
CA LEU A 167 7.49 -9.79 -17.52
C LEU A 167 7.19 -11.29 -17.58
N GLY A 168 6.52 -11.80 -16.55
CA GLY A 168 6.14 -13.19 -16.42
C GLY A 168 4.87 -13.54 -17.22
N GLY A 169 4.91 -14.66 -17.94
CA GLY A 169 3.73 -15.25 -18.58
C GLY A 169 2.68 -15.76 -17.58
N SER A 170 1.78 -16.63 -18.06
CA SER A 170 0.77 -17.30 -17.21
C SER A 170 1.35 -17.91 -15.93
N ASP A 171 2.52 -18.52 -16.03
CA ASP A 171 3.14 -19.31 -14.97
C ASP A 171 3.64 -18.46 -13.80
N HIS A 172 4.02 -17.21 -14.06
CA HIS A 172 4.42 -16.28 -13.00
C HIS A 172 3.17 -15.79 -12.27
N ARG A 173 2.15 -15.35 -13.01
CA ARG A 173 0.88 -14.88 -12.44
C ARG A 173 0.19 -15.96 -11.60
N GLN A 174 0.24 -17.22 -12.02
CA GLN A 174 -0.27 -18.34 -11.23
C GLN A 174 0.52 -18.49 -9.92
N SER A 175 1.86 -18.53 -10.00
CA SER A 175 2.72 -18.60 -8.80
C SER A 175 2.48 -17.43 -7.83
N ASN A 176 2.35 -16.19 -8.33
CA ASN A 176 2.08 -15.01 -7.50
C ASN A 176 0.71 -15.09 -6.82
N THR A 177 -0.28 -15.67 -7.51
CA THR A 177 -1.62 -15.89 -6.95
C THR A 177 -1.60 -16.93 -5.83
N GLU A 178 -0.84 -18.01 -5.99
CA GLU A 178 -0.65 -19.01 -4.92
C GLU A 178 0.05 -18.41 -3.70
N ASP A 179 1.07 -17.58 -3.92
CA ASP A 179 1.80 -16.88 -2.86
C ASP A 179 0.86 -15.92 -2.11
N LEU A 180 0.08 -15.11 -2.83
CA LEU A 180 -0.91 -14.21 -2.23
C LEU A 180 -1.95 -14.96 -1.41
N ARG A 181 -2.47 -16.08 -1.93
CA ARG A 181 -3.42 -16.95 -1.19
C ARG A 181 -2.80 -17.49 0.09
N THR A 182 -1.53 -17.89 0.02
CA THR A 182 -0.80 -18.38 1.20
C THR A 182 -0.68 -17.30 2.26
N LEU A 183 -0.30 -16.08 1.87
CA LEU A 183 -0.21 -14.94 2.79
C LEU A 183 -1.56 -14.63 3.45
N ILE A 184 -2.64 -14.55 2.67
CA ILE A 184 -3.98 -14.26 3.19
C ILE A 184 -4.44 -15.34 4.18
N ARG A 185 -4.16 -16.61 3.87
CA ARG A 185 -4.48 -17.71 4.79
C ARG A 185 -3.73 -17.57 6.12
N THR A 186 -2.40 -17.38 6.07
CA THR A 186 -1.59 -17.14 7.27
C THR A 186 -2.10 -15.97 8.09
N ALA A 187 -2.45 -14.86 7.43
CA ALA A 187 -2.96 -13.67 8.09
C ALA A 187 -4.36 -13.85 8.72
N THR A 188 -5.15 -14.81 8.22
CA THR A 188 -6.48 -15.14 8.79
C THR A 188 -6.38 -16.13 9.94
N GLU A 189 -5.34 -16.96 9.98
CA GLU A 189 -5.14 -18.02 10.99
C GLU A 189 -4.41 -17.53 12.26
N GLU A 190 -3.71 -16.39 12.19
CA GLU A 190 -2.97 -15.76 13.30
C GLU A 190 -3.75 -14.62 13.98
#